data_AF-A0A495J2P0-F1
#
_entry.id   AF-A0A495J2P0-F1
#
_cell.length_a   1.000
_cell.length_b   1.000
_cell.length_c   1.000
_cell.angle_alpha   90.00
_cell.angle_beta   90.00
_cell.angle_gamma   90.00
#
_symmetry.space_group_name_H-M   'P 1'
#
loop_
_entity.id
_entity.type
_entity.pdbx_description
1 polymer ?
#
loop_
_entity_poly.entity_id
_entity_poly.type
_entity_poly.pdbx_seq_one_letter_code
_entity_poly.pdbx_strand_id
1 'polypeptide(L)'
;MTGKVFTKIFNIINAKVAFVISRYPDDETQINDWYLQLLVDIKSGDVIHYVDFLTLLISWLEQKEDYVMCADLFKLKNKIEKWI
;
A
#
# COMPACT_ATOMS: atom_id res chain seq x y z
N MET A 1 -17.88 6.15 5.26
CA MET A 1 -16.86 5.46 6.08
C MET A 1 -16.38 6.42 7.18
N THR A 2 -16.19 5.98 8.43
CA THR A 2 -15.79 6.89 9.53
C THR A 2 -14.30 7.23 9.45
N GLY A 3 -13.89 8.46 9.80
CA GLY A 3 -12.48 8.88 9.75
C GLY A 3 -11.50 7.95 10.49
N LYS A 4 -11.98 7.22 11.50
CA LYS A 4 -11.22 6.19 12.23
C LYS A 4 -10.77 5.02 11.35
N VAL A 5 -11.61 4.57 10.41
CA VAL A 5 -11.26 3.46 9.50
C VAL A 5 -10.20 3.93 8.51
N PHE A 6 -10.35 5.13 7.96
CA PHE A 6 -9.37 5.73 7.05
C PHE A 6 -8.00 5.88 7.71
N THR A 7 -7.93 6.48 8.91
CA THR A 7 -6.66 6.60 9.67
C THR A 7 -6.04 5.25 9.97
N LYS A 8 -6.86 4.23 10.26
CA LYS A 8 -6.37 2.88 10.48
C LYS A 8 -5.74 2.28 9.22
N ILE A 9 -6.38 2.41 8.06
CA ILE A 9 -5.84 1.97 6.77
C ILE A 9 -4.51 2.68 6.51
N PHE A 10 -4.51 4.00 6.62
CA PHE A 10 -3.33 4.84 6.43
C PHE A 10 -2.13 4.37 7.26
N ASN A 11 -2.33 4.16 8.56
CA ASN A 11 -1.26 3.71 9.45
C ASN A 11 -0.72 2.33 9.09
N ILE A 12 -1.60 1.40 8.67
CA ILE A 12 -1.17 0.06 8.23
C ILE A 12 -0.35 0.17 6.93
N ILE A 13 -0.82 0.95 5.95
CA ILE A 13 -0.12 1.14 4.68
C ILE A 13 1.25 1.78 4.92
N ASN A 14 1.32 2.83 5.74
CA ASN A 14 2.60 3.48 6.08
C ASN A 14 3.62 2.49 6.68
N ALA A 15 3.16 1.61 7.59
CA ALA A 15 4.03 0.58 8.17
C ALA A 15 4.49 -0.46 7.13
N LYS A 16 3.62 -0.84 6.18
CA LYS A 16 3.98 -1.76 5.10
C LYS A 16 4.97 -1.15 4.13
N VAL A 17 4.80 0.11 3.75
CA VAL A 17 5.75 0.83 2.89
C VAL A 17 7.13 0.91 3.53
N ALA A 18 7.21 1.32 4.80
CA ALA A 18 8.47 1.35 5.53
C ALA A 18 9.15 -0.03 5.57
N PHE A 19 8.37 -1.10 5.75
CA PHE A 19 8.90 -2.46 5.73
C PHE A 19 9.43 -2.86 4.34
N VAL A 20 8.72 -2.52 3.27
CA VAL A 20 9.16 -2.82 1.89
C VAL A 20 10.44 -2.05 1.57
N ILE A 21 10.52 -0.76 1.90
CA ILE A 21 11.75 0.05 1.72
C ILE A 21 12.93 -0.56 2.49
N SER A 22 12.71 -0.95 3.76
CA SER A 22 13.76 -1.58 4.56
C SER A 22 14.25 -2.91 3.97
N ARG A 23 13.42 -3.59 3.17
CA ARG A 23 13.77 -4.87 2.53
C ARG A 23 14.43 -4.67 1.16
N TYR A 24 14.10 -3.58 0.47
CA TYR A 24 14.57 -3.24 -0.87
C TYR A 24 15.13 -1.81 -0.88
N PRO A 25 16.25 -1.54 -0.18
CA PRO A 25 16.78 -0.18 -0.02
C PRO A 25 17.20 0.45 -1.35
N ASP A 26 17.68 -0.35 -2.31
CA ASP A 26 18.07 0.14 -3.64
C ASP A 26 16.87 0.63 -4.47
N ASP A 27 15.66 0.17 -4.13
CA ASP A 27 14.41 0.56 -4.79
C ASP A 27 13.64 1.63 -3.99
N GLU A 28 14.23 2.17 -2.90
CA GLU A 28 13.58 3.13 -1.99
C GLU A 28 12.97 4.32 -2.73
N THR A 29 13.69 4.88 -3.70
CA THR A 29 13.23 6.07 -4.45
C THR A 29 11.94 5.77 -5.21
N GLN A 30 11.89 4.62 -5.91
CA GLN A 30 10.70 4.21 -6.66
C GLN A 30 9.49 3.99 -5.74
N ILE A 31 9.70 3.32 -4.61
CA ILE A 31 8.64 3.03 -3.64
C ILE A 31 8.14 4.33 -2.98
N ASN A 32 9.06 5.24 -2.64
CA ASN A 32 8.73 6.55 -2.10
C ASN A 32 7.93 7.39 -3.09
N ASP A 33 8.28 7.39 -4.37
CA ASP A 33 7.53 8.12 -5.40
C ASP A 33 6.09 7.61 -5.52
N TRP A 34 5.88 6.29 -5.51
CA TRP A 34 4.53 5.71 -5.47
C TRP A 34 3.76 6.06 -4.21
N TYR A 35 4.44 6.06 -3.06
CA TYR A 35 3.81 6.42 -1.79
C TYR A 35 3.42 7.90 -1.77
N LEU A 36 4.27 8.79 -2.28
CA LEU A 36 3.95 10.22 -2.43
C LEU A 36 2.73 10.43 -3.32
N GLN A 37 2.61 9.70 -4.43
CA GLN A 37 1.44 9.74 -5.29
C GLN A 37 0.17 9.32 -4.52
N LEU A 38 0.23 8.22 -3.76
CA LEU A 38 -0.86 7.82 -2.88
C LEU A 38 -1.25 8.93 -1.90
N LEU A 39 -0.28 9.60 -1.26
CA LEU A 39 -0.54 10.69 -0.31
C LEU A 39 -1.25 11.88 -0.94
N VAL A 40 -1.05 12.12 -2.23
CA VAL A 40 -1.79 13.13 -3.01
C VAL A 40 -3.21 12.66 -3.26
N ASP A 41 -3.38 11.42 -3.74
CA ASP A 41 -4.67 10.89 -4.18
C ASP A 41 -5.65 10.71 -3.02
N ILE A 42 -5.18 10.22 -1.86
CA ILE A 42 -6.04 9.98 -0.69
C ILE A 42 -6.62 11.27 -0.07
N LYS A 43 -6.15 12.46 -0.49
CA LYS A 43 -6.77 13.74 -0.09
C LYS A 43 -8.21 13.86 -0.59
N SER A 44 -8.60 13.10 -1.62
CA SER A 44 -9.98 12.95 -2.06
C SER A 44 -10.90 12.31 -0.99
N GLY A 45 -10.30 11.60 -0.02
CA GLY A 45 -11.01 10.81 0.98
C GLY A 45 -11.49 9.45 0.47
N ASP A 46 -11.14 9.09 -0.77
CA ASP A 46 -11.52 7.81 -1.36
C ASP A 46 -10.55 6.69 -0.96
N VAL A 47 -11.11 5.55 -0.60
CA VAL A 47 -10.40 4.34 -0.19
C VAL A 47 -9.80 3.61 -1.39
N ILE A 48 -10.38 3.81 -2.59
CA ILE A 48 -9.94 3.13 -3.80
C ILE A 48 -8.45 3.36 -4.08
N HIS A 49 -7.94 4.54 -3.75
CA HIS A 49 -6.53 4.88 -3.92
C HIS A 49 -5.58 3.97 -3.13
N TYR A 50 -6.00 3.49 -1.94
CA TYR A 50 -5.21 2.50 -1.21
C TYR A 50 -5.19 1.15 -1.92
N VAL A 51 -6.29 0.75 -2.56
CA VAL A 51 -6.39 -0.50 -3.34
C VAL A 51 -5.52 -0.41 -4.59
N ASP A 52 -5.54 0.72 -5.28
CA ASP A 52 -4.70 0.96 -6.46
C ASP A 52 -3.22 0.91 -6.11
N PHE A 53 -2.82 1.60 -5.04
CA PHE A 53 -1.45 1.57 -4.54
C PHE A 53 -1.01 0.15 -4.15
N LEU A 54 -1.84 -0.60 -3.42
CA LEU A 54 -1.53 -1.98 -3.06
C LEU A 54 -1.38 -2.88 -4.29
N THR A 55 -2.20 -2.67 -5.32
CA THR A 55 -2.12 -3.42 -6.57
C THR A 55 -0.78 -3.16 -7.27
N LEU A 56 -0.37 -1.89 -7.36
CA LEU A 56 0.92 -1.50 -7.92
C LEU A 56 2.09 -2.14 -7.15
N LEU A 57 2.06 -2.06 -5.82
CA LEU A 57 3.12 -2.60 -4.96
C LEU A 57 3.22 -4.13 -5.04
N ILE A 58 2.07 -4.81 -5.10
CA ILE A 58 2.00 -6.28 -5.28
C ILE A 58 2.61 -6.67 -6.62
N SER A 59 2.22 -6.03 -7.73
CA SER A 59 2.76 -6.37 -9.05
C SER A 59 4.27 -6.15 -9.13
N TRP A 60 4.80 -5.15 -8.43
CA TRP A 60 6.25 -4.97 -8.32
C TRP A 60 6.92 -6.05 -7.47
N LEU A 61 6.33 -6.44 -6.34
CA LEU A 61 6.85 -7.54 -5.50
C LEU A 61 6.82 -8.90 -6.22
N GLU A 62 5.84 -9.12 -7.10
CA GLU A 62 5.80 -10.31 -7.96
C GLU A 62 7.01 -10.37 -8.90
N GLN A 63 7.44 -9.22 -9.44
CA GLN A 63 8.65 -9.13 -10.27
C GLN A 63 9.94 -9.35 -9.46
N LYS A 64 9.91 -9.05 -8.15
CA LYS A 64 11.00 -9.33 -7.19
C LYS A 64 10.92 -10.74 -6.60
N GLU A 65 9.96 -11.56 -7.03
CA GLU A 65 9.68 -12.91 -6.53
C GLU A 65 9.41 -12.99 -5.01
N ASP A 66 8.96 -11.89 -4.40
CA ASP A 66 8.67 -11.81 -2.95
C ASP A 66 7.23 -12.21 -2.64
N TYR A 67 6.92 -13.47 -2.92
CA TYR A 67 5.55 -14.00 -2.79
C TYR A 67 5.02 -13.96 -1.35
N VAL A 68 5.91 -13.95 -0.34
CA VAL A 68 5.52 -13.81 1.06
C VAL A 68 4.93 -12.43 1.31
N MET A 69 5.59 -11.38 0.82
CA MET A 69 5.08 -10.02 0.92
C MET A 69 3.86 -9.81 0.02
N CYS A 70 3.85 -10.35 -1.20
CA CYS A 70 2.67 -10.30 -2.06
C CYS A 70 1.44 -10.86 -1.34
N ALA A 71 1.55 -12.05 -0.74
CA ALA A 71 0.44 -12.69 -0.04
C ALA A 71 -0.07 -11.87 1.16
N ASP A 72 0.84 -11.20 1.89
CA ASP A 72 0.47 -10.32 2.99
C ASP A 72 -0.26 -9.05 2.49
N LEU A 73 0.24 -8.42 1.43
CA LEU A 73 -0.41 -7.26 0.82
C LEU A 73 -1.75 -7.62 0.16
N PHE A 74 -1.87 -8.79 -0.48
CA PHE A 74 -3.15 -9.29 -1.01
C PHE A 74 -4.20 -9.45 0.10
N LYS A 75 -3.82 -9.99 1.28
CA LYS A 75 -4.74 -10.09 2.43
C LYS A 75 -5.20 -8.72 2.90
N LEU A 76 -4.29 -7.73 2.90
CA LEU A 76 -4.63 -6.35 3.25
C LEU A 76 -5.56 -5.72 2.21
N LYS A 77 -5.25 -5.85 0.91
CA LYS A 77 -6.07 -5.37 -0.20
C LYS A 77 -7.51 -5.91 -0.11
N ASN A 78 -7.65 -7.23 0.00
CA ASN A 78 -8.96 -7.88 0.12
C ASN A 78 -9.73 -7.46 1.38
N LYS A 79 -9.03 -7.06 2.44
CA LYS A 79 -9.66 -6.54 3.67
C LYS A 79 -10.15 -5.12 3.49
N ILE A 80 -9.40 -4.28 2.78
CA ILE A 80 -9.78 -2.90 2.46
C ILE A 80 -10.95 -2.87 1.48
N GLU A 81 -10.95 -3.73 0.46
CA GLU A 81 -12.05 -3.85 -0.51
C GLU A 81 -13.39 -4.22 0.17
N LYS A 82 -13.36 -4.94 1.29
CA LYS A 82 -14.56 -5.24 2.10
C LYS A 82 -15.08 -4.04 2.89
N TRP A 83 -14.33 -2.94 2.94
CA TRP A 83 -14.72 -1.70 3.62
C TRP A 83 -15.19 -0.60 2.67
N ILE A 84 -15.06 -0.84 1.37
CA ILE A 84 -15.67 -0.05 0.29
C ILE A 84 -17.14 -0.45 0.18
#